data_AF-A0A432ZWR5-F1
#
_entry.id   AF-A0A432ZWR5-F1
#
_cell.length_a   1.000
_cell.length_b   1.000
_cell.length_c   1.000
_cell.angle_alpha   90.00
_cell.angle_beta   90.00
_cell.angle_gamma   90.00
#
_symmetry.space_group_name_H-M   'P 1'
#
loop_
_entity.id
_entity.type
_entity.pdbx_description
1 polymer ?
#
loop_
_entity_poly.entity_id
_entity_poly.type
_entity_poly.pdbx_seq_one_letter_code
_entity_poly.pdbx_strand_id
1 'polypeptide(L)'
;MGEQEKILLMINRWGYLNTEQISLLLNKKENNTYKFVMKLVNLKMLNVDILPKKNYYTLTSKAQSHLGRVHKKSIKVNYYELSHQDMLIKWLCNQTYIIHYQTERELKMENGNLNAYPDLIITKSDDSEIYVEFERTRKSPDRFRTKLINLREWLVDGGKIHWITPTQTLATWIKNQINIIGAYSPQNTYEIWNKEK
;
A
#
# COMPACT_ATOMS: atom_id res chain seq x y z
N MET A 1 -12.63 16.97 9.04
CA MET A 1 -11.48 16.15 9.48
C MET A 1 -10.23 17.02 9.56
N GLY A 2 -9.64 17.11 10.76
CA GLY A 2 -8.42 17.89 11.00
C GLY A 2 -7.15 17.25 10.44
N GLU A 3 -6.04 17.98 10.42
CA GLU A 3 -4.76 17.48 9.88
C GLU A 3 -4.20 16.31 10.71
N GLN A 4 -4.40 16.32 12.03
CA GLN A 4 -4.06 15.20 12.91
C GLN A 4 -4.77 13.91 12.48
N GLU A 5 -6.11 13.93 12.40
CA GLU A 5 -6.88 12.75 11.98
C GLU A 5 -6.46 12.26 10.60
N LYS A 6 -6.23 13.17 9.65
CA LYS A 6 -5.76 12.82 8.31
C LYS A 6 -4.47 12.00 8.37
N ILE A 7 -3.45 12.49 9.07
CA ILE A 7 -2.14 11.82 9.18
C ILE A 7 -2.27 10.48 9.91
N LEU A 8 -3.04 10.43 11.00
CA LEU A 8 -3.26 9.20 11.74
C LEU A 8 -3.97 8.15 10.89
N LEU A 9 -5.00 8.54 10.13
CA LEU A 9 -5.67 7.65 9.18
C LEU A 9 -4.75 7.20 8.06
N MET A 10 -3.91 8.06 7.48
CA MET A 10 -2.96 7.65 6.44
C MET A 10 -1.95 6.62 6.96
N ILE A 11 -1.31 6.89 8.11
CA ILE A 11 -0.40 5.92 8.74
C ILE A 11 -1.15 4.65 9.09
N ASN A 12 -2.43 4.75 9.44
CA ASN A 12 -3.27 3.59 9.66
C ASN A 12 -3.44 2.71 8.42
N ARG A 13 -3.77 3.32 7.27
CA ARG A 13 -3.94 2.61 5.98
C ARG A 13 -2.66 1.90 5.58
N TRP A 14 -1.55 2.63 5.60
CA TRP A 14 -0.27 2.14 5.12
C TRP A 14 0.52 1.32 6.16
N GLY A 15 0.12 1.39 7.43
CA GLY A 15 0.76 0.73 8.58
C GLY A 15 1.94 1.52 9.16
N TYR A 16 2.84 2.00 8.32
CA TYR A 16 3.89 2.96 8.68
C TYR A 16 4.18 3.90 7.52
N LEU A 17 4.63 5.12 7.79
CA LEU A 17 5.05 6.05 6.74
C LEU A 17 6.26 6.86 7.22
N ASN A 18 7.08 7.35 6.29
CA ASN A 18 8.07 8.40 6.58
C ASN A 18 7.53 9.79 6.24
N THR A 19 8.27 10.84 6.60
CA THR A 19 7.85 12.24 6.38
C THR A 19 7.60 12.57 4.91
N GLU A 20 8.51 12.17 4.01
CA GLU A 20 8.39 12.41 2.57
C GLU A 20 7.10 11.78 2.02
N GLN A 21 6.81 10.53 2.39
CA GLN A 21 5.61 9.81 1.99
C GLN A 21 4.34 10.51 2.49
N ILE A 22 4.31 10.92 3.76
CA ILE A 22 3.15 11.68 4.31
C ILE A 22 3.00 12.99 3.55
N SER A 23 4.11 13.67 3.24
CA SER A 23 4.10 14.94 2.53
C SER A 23 3.56 14.79 1.10
N LEU A 24 3.95 13.70 0.42
CA LEU A 24 3.50 13.37 -0.92
C LEU A 24 2.00 13.05 -0.93
N LEU A 25 1.53 12.22 0.01
CA LEU A 25 0.10 11.87 0.15
C LEU A 25 -0.77 13.09 0.52
N LEU A 26 -0.21 14.05 1.26
CA LEU A 26 -0.89 15.30 1.61
C LEU A 26 -0.78 16.40 0.54
N ASN A 27 0.06 16.20 -0.48
CA ASN A 27 0.47 17.24 -1.41
C ASN A 27 0.94 18.53 -0.69
N LYS A 28 1.87 18.37 0.26
CA LYS A 28 2.42 19.46 1.09
C LYS A 28 3.95 19.51 1.02
N LYS A 29 4.52 20.61 1.52
CA LYS A 29 5.98 20.75 1.71
C LYS A 29 6.46 19.91 2.89
N GLU A 30 7.54 19.16 2.68
CA GLU A 30 8.09 18.22 3.66
C GLU A 30 8.44 18.88 5.00
N ASN A 31 9.02 20.08 4.99
CA ASN A 31 9.37 20.80 6.22
C ASN A 31 8.15 21.10 7.10
N ASN A 32 7.00 21.41 6.51
CA ASN A 32 5.77 21.68 7.26
C ASN A 32 5.18 20.37 7.80
N THR A 33 5.17 19.33 6.96
CA THR A 33 4.76 17.98 7.34
C THR A 33 5.60 17.46 8.51
N TYR A 34 6.93 17.61 8.46
CA TYR A 34 7.86 17.21 9.52
C TYR A 34 7.52 17.86 10.85
N LYS A 35 7.36 19.20 10.87
CA LYS A 35 6.99 19.93 12.09
C LYS A 35 5.69 19.41 12.69
N PHE A 36 4.71 19.07 11.86
CA PHE A 36 3.44 18.52 12.33
C PHE A 36 3.60 17.09 12.86
N VAL A 37 4.31 16.22 12.14
CA VAL A 37 4.59 14.84 12.56
C VAL A 37 5.32 14.84 13.91
N MET A 38 6.30 15.71 14.13
CA MET A 38 6.99 15.82 15.41
C MET A 38 6.08 16.26 16.57
N LYS A 39 5.06 17.09 16.31
CA LYS A 39 4.03 17.37 17.32
C LYS A 39 3.26 16.09 17.70
N LEU A 40 2.90 15.25 16.72
CA LEU A 40 2.22 13.97 16.98
C LEU A 40 3.10 12.98 17.75
N VAL A 41 4.40 12.95 17.48
CA VAL A 41 5.39 12.19 18.26
C VAL A 41 5.41 12.69 19.71
N ASN A 42 5.51 14.00 19.94
CA ASN A 42 5.50 14.58 21.29
C ASN A 42 4.20 14.32 22.05
N LEU A 43 3.06 14.25 21.34
CA LEU A 43 1.75 13.87 21.90
C LEU A 43 1.61 12.36 22.17
N LYS A 44 2.66 11.57 21.89
CA LYS A 44 2.70 10.11 22.00
C LYS A 44 1.65 9.41 21.12
N MET A 45 1.31 10.02 19.98
CA MET A 45 0.42 9.41 18.98
C MET A 45 1.18 8.51 18.01
N LEU A 46 2.47 8.80 17.77
CA LEU A 46 3.32 8.04 16.87
C LEU A 46 4.53 7.46 17.60
N ASN A 47 4.87 6.22 17.31
CA ASN A 47 6.21 5.67 17.58
C ASN A 47 7.14 6.07 16.44
N VAL A 48 8.43 6.19 16.73
CA VAL A 48 9.47 6.49 15.75
C VAL A 48 10.42 5.31 15.66
N ASP A 49 10.59 4.78 14.46
CA ASP A 49 11.63 3.82 14.11
C ASP A 49 12.75 4.56 13.37
N ILE A 50 13.93 4.62 13.99
CA ILE A 50 15.05 5.43 13.50
C ILE A 50 15.93 4.57 12.60
N LEU A 51 16.04 4.94 11.33
CA LEU A 51 16.93 4.30 10.37
C LEU A 51 17.98 5.27 9.85
N PRO A 52 19.12 4.78 9.32
CA PRO A 52 20.23 5.62 8.87
C PRO A 52 19.87 6.69 7.82
N LYS A 53 18.76 6.53 7.08
CA LYS A 53 18.35 7.45 6.01
C LYS A 53 17.02 8.16 6.26
N LYS A 54 16.05 7.50 6.88
CA LYS A 54 14.68 8.02 7.05
C LYS A 54 14.05 7.44 8.32
N ASN A 55 13.34 8.28 9.06
CA ASN A 55 12.51 7.82 10.18
C ASN A 55 11.17 7.31 9.67
N TYR A 56 10.68 6.22 10.25
CA TYR A 56 9.36 5.68 9.98
C TYR A 56 8.45 5.80 11.21
N TYR A 57 7.18 6.10 10.97
CA TYR A 57 6.21 6.37 12.00
C TYR A 57 5.12 5.31 12.00
N THR A 58 4.85 4.70 13.15
CA THR A 58 3.73 3.77 13.38
C THR A 58 2.78 4.33 14.44
N LEU A 59 1.51 3.91 14.41
CA LEU A 59 0.54 4.32 15.43
C LEU A 59 0.83 3.68 16.79
N THR A 60 0.79 4.48 17.86
CA THR A 60 0.78 3.97 19.24
C THR A 60 -0.58 3.39 19.60
N SER A 61 -0.66 2.58 20.67
CA SER A 61 -1.95 2.11 21.21
C SER A 61 -2.90 3.25 21.59
N LYS A 62 -2.35 4.42 21.97
CA LYS A 62 -3.12 5.65 22.23
C LYS A 62 -3.76 6.18 20.96
N ALA A 63 -3.00 6.33 19.87
CA ALA A 63 -3.54 6.80 18.60
C ALA A 63 -4.55 5.81 18.01
N GLN A 64 -4.31 4.51 18.14
CA GLN A 64 -5.28 3.50 17.71
C GLN A 64 -6.59 3.61 18.49
N SER A 65 -6.53 3.84 19.82
CA SER A 65 -7.73 4.08 20.63
C SER A 65 -8.45 5.37 20.21
N HIS A 66 -7.69 6.42 19.89
CA HIS A 66 -8.23 7.68 19.40
C HIS A 66 -8.99 7.53 18.07
N LEU A 67 -8.54 6.62 17.20
CA LEU A 67 -9.26 6.23 15.98
C LEU A 67 -10.40 5.22 16.21
N GLY A 68 -10.80 4.97 17.47
CA GLY A 68 -11.92 4.08 17.80
C GLY A 68 -11.61 2.58 17.71
N ARG A 69 -10.34 2.17 17.76
CA ARG A 69 -9.97 0.77 17.53
C ARG A 69 -10.11 -0.13 18.75
N VAL A 70 -10.72 -1.30 18.52
CA VAL A 70 -10.83 -2.40 19.49
C VAL A 70 -9.49 -3.14 19.63
N HIS A 71 -8.80 -3.40 18.52
CA HIS A 71 -7.47 -4.05 18.53
C HIS A 71 -6.34 -3.02 18.49
N LYS A 72 -5.50 -3.02 19.53
CA LYS A 72 -4.47 -1.98 19.78
C LYS A 72 -3.03 -2.45 19.51
N LYS A 73 -2.86 -3.48 18.67
CA LYS A 73 -1.53 -4.08 18.41
C LYS A 73 -0.65 -3.10 17.66
N SER A 74 0.57 -2.90 18.17
CA SER A 74 1.58 -2.09 17.49
C SER A 74 2.06 -2.80 16.23
N ILE A 75 2.35 -2.02 15.21
CA ILE A 75 2.87 -2.47 13.93
C ILE A 75 4.38 -2.33 13.99
N LYS A 76 5.11 -3.34 13.51
CA LYS A 76 6.55 -3.24 13.31
C LYS A 76 6.85 -2.83 11.87
N VAL A 77 7.89 -2.03 11.68
CA VAL A 77 8.37 -1.66 10.35
C VAL A 77 9.03 -2.88 9.70
N ASN A 78 8.65 -3.19 8.46
CA ASN A 78 9.28 -4.25 7.68
C ASN A 78 10.26 -3.64 6.67
N TYR A 79 11.55 -3.79 6.94
CA TYR A 79 12.60 -3.16 6.15
C TYR A 79 12.72 -3.69 4.71
N TYR A 80 12.29 -4.93 4.45
CA TYR A 80 12.33 -5.53 3.12
C TYR A 80 11.35 -4.88 2.14
N GLU A 81 10.27 -4.30 2.65
CA GLU A 81 9.14 -3.77 1.88
C GLU A 81 9.15 -2.24 1.75
N LEU A 82 10.11 -1.54 2.36
CA LEU A 82 10.13 -0.07 2.36
C LEU A 82 10.14 0.54 0.96
N SER A 83 10.95 0.00 0.05
CA SER A 83 11.00 0.51 -1.32
C SER A 83 9.74 0.18 -2.11
N HIS A 84 9.08 -0.93 -1.78
CA HIS A 84 7.84 -1.34 -2.44
C HIS A 84 6.75 -0.32 -2.10
N GLN A 85 6.59 -0.03 -0.81
CA GLN A 85 5.65 0.98 -0.36
C GLN A 85 5.96 2.37 -0.93
N ASP A 86 7.23 2.79 -0.95
CA ASP A 86 7.65 4.06 -1.54
C ASP A 86 7.24 4.19 -3.01
N MET A 87 7.43 3.11 -3.77
CA MET A 87 7.07 3.06 -5.19
C MET A 87 5.55 3.13 -5.40
N LEU A 88 4.76 2.36 -4.63
CA LEU A 88 3.31 2.39 -4.72
C LEU A 88 2.74 3.78 -4.39
N ILE A 89 3.26 4.44 -3.35
CA ILE A 89 2.83 5.79 -2.97
C ILE A 89 3.16 6.78 -4.09
N LYS A 90 4.36 6.72 -4.68
CA LYS A 90 4.73 7.59 -5.80
C LYS A 90 3.87 7.34 -7.04
N TRP A 91 3.59 6.09 -7.37
CA TRP A 91 2.69 5.75 -8.46
C TRP A 91 1.28 6.28 -8.19
N LEU A 92 0.75 6.08 -6.99
CA LEU A 92 -0.59 6.53 -6.59
C LEU A 92 -0.71 8.05 -6.70
N CYS A 93 0.26 8.80 -6.19
CA CYS A 93 0.28 10.26 -6.23
C CYS A 93 0.47 10.85 -7.64
N ASN A 94 0.92 10.04 -8.61
CA ASN A 94 1.00 10.45 -10.03
C ASN A 94 -0.31 10.25 -10.80
N GLN A 95 -1.33 9.61 -10.21
CA GLN A 95 -2.60 9.38 -10.90
C GLN A 95 -3.55 10.56 -10.66
N THR A 96 -4.20 11.03 -11.73
CA THR A 96 -5.16 12.15 -11.68
C THR A 96 -6.62 11.70 -11.70
N TYR A 97 -6.88 10.42 -11.99
CA TYR A 97 -8.20 9.84 -12.20
C TYR A 97 -8.68 8.95 -11.03
N ILE A 98 -7.89 8.85 -9.96
CA ILE A 98 -8.22 8.05 -8.78
C ILE A 98 -9.09 8.87 -7.84
N ILE A 99 -10.29 8.37 -7.56
CA ILE A 99 -11.23 8.99 -6.62
C ILE A 99 -11.13 8.38 -5.22
N HIS A 100 -10.78 7.09 -5.15
CA HIS A 100 -10.66 6.37 -3.90
C HIS A 100 -9.55 5.31 -3.98
N TYR A 101 -8.88 5.09 -2.85
CA TYR A 101 -7.99 3.96 -2.70
C TYR A 101 -8.15 3.38 -1.29
N GLN A 102 -8.10 2.06 -1.22
CA GLN A 102 -8.09 1.30 0.01
C GLN A 102 -6.89 0.35 -0.01
N THR A 103 -6.33 0.16 1.16
CA THR A 103 -5.22 -0.78 1.36
C THR A 103 -5.79 -2.10 1.86
N GLU A 104 -5.34 -3.27 1.39
CA GLU A 104 -5.82 -4.58 1.89
C GLU A 104 -5.53 -4.77 3.38
N ARG A 105 -4.62 -3.96 3.93
CA ARG A 105 -4.42 -3.77 5.36
C ARG A 105 -5.69 -3.25 6.03
N GLU A 106 -6.38 -2.27 5.46
CA GLU A 106 -7.69 -1.81 5.96
C GLU A 106 -8.70 -2.95 5.99
N LEU A 107 -8.81 -3.73 4.90
CA LEU A 107 -9.69 -4.91 4.84
C LEU A 107 -9.30 -6.01 5.86
N LYS A 108 -8.01 -6.29 6.00
CA LYS A 108 -7.49 -7.26 6.97
C LYS A 108 -7.61 -6.78 8.42
N MET A 109 -7.61 -5.46 8.63
CA MET A 109 -7.88 -4.83 9.93
C MET A 109 -9.36 -4.90 10.28
N GLU A 110 -10.26 -4.72 9.31
CA GLU A 110 -11.71 -4.92 9.49
C GLU A 110 -12.03 -6.39 9.84
N ASN A 111 -11.30 -7.34 9.24
CA ASN A 111 -11.52 -8.77 9.42
C ASN A 111 -10.61 -9.44 10.48
N GLY A 112 -9.84 -8.66 11.26
CA GLY A 112 -9.05 -9.15 12.40
C GLY A 112 -7.78 -9.97 12.09
N ASN A 113 -7.36 -10.10 10.81
CA ASN A 113 -6.24 -10.95 10.38
C ASN A 113 -5.05 -10.14 9.83
N LEU A 114 -4.29 -9.54 10.74
CA LEU A 114 -3.23 -8.54 10.48
C LEU A 114 -1.84 -9.11 10.10
N ASN A 115 -1.77 -10.17 9.30
CA ASN A 115 -0.50 -10.86 9.00
C ASN A 115 0.16 -10.51 7.66
N ALA A 116 -0.40 -9.60 6.86
CA ALA A 116 0.12 -9.22 5.54
C ALA A 116 0.05 -7.70 5.28
N TYR A 117 0.95 -7.20 4.43
CA TYR A 117 1.00 -5.79 3.99
C TYR A 117 0.01 -5.52 2.87
N PRO A 118 -0.46 -4.28 2.71
CA PRO A 118 -1.60 -4.01 1.86
C PRO A 118 -1.27 -4.12 0.38
N ASP A 119 -2.01 -4.97 -0.30
CA ASP A 119 -2.32 -4.74 -1.69
C ASP A 119 -3.15 -3.45 -1.83
N LEU A 120 -3.03 -2.75 -2.95
CA LEU A 120 -3.71 -1.47 -3.14
C LEU A 120 -4.94 -1.66 -4.03
N ILE A 121 -6.13 -1.50 -3.45
CA ILE A 121 -7.39 -1.42 -4.18
C ILE A 121 -7.63 0.03 -4.55
N ILE A 122 -8.00 0.27 -5.80
CA ILE A 122 -8.17 1.60 -6.37
C ILE A 122 -9.52 1.65 -7.07
N THR A 123 -10.30 2.66 -6.76
CA THR A 123 -11.50 3.00 -7.49
C THR A 123 -11.20 4.23 -8.35
N LYS A 124 -11.37 4.08 -9.65
CA LYS A 124 -11.24 5.15 -10.63
C LYS A 124 -12.53 5.98 -10.71
N SER A 125 -12.45 7.14 -11.35
CA SER A 125 -13.59 8.02 -11.61
C SER A 125 -14.69 7.41 -12.50
N ASP A 126 -14.38 6.34 -13.23
CA ASP A 126 -15.33 5.57 -14.04
C ASP A 126 -15.95 4.40 -13.25
N ASP A 127 -15.84 4.45 -11.91
CA ASP A 127 -16.24 3.41 -10.94
C ASP A 127 -15.59 2.05 -11.17
N SER A 128 -14.58 1.96 -12.04
CA SER A 128 -13.84 0.72 -12.21
C SER A 128 -12.90 0.48 -11.03
N GLU A 129 -12.98 -0.73 -10.48
CA GLU A 129 -12.06 -1.20 -9.46
C GLU A 129 -10.83 -1.82 -10.11
N ILE A 130 -9.66 -1.39 -9.64
CA ILE A 130 -8.37 -1.99 -9.99
C ILE A 130 -7.67 -2.41 -8.71
N TYR A 131 -7.18 -3.63 -8.72
CA TYR A 131 -6.30 -4.16 -7.69
C TYR A 131 -4.85 -4.06 -8.16
N VAL A 132 -3.98 -3.46 -7.36
CA VAL A 132 -2.57 -3.23 -7.68
C VAL A 132 -1.68 -3.99 -6.71
N GLU A 133 -0.88 -4.92 -7.23
CA GLU A 133 0.17 -5.62 -6.46
C GLU A 133 1.52 -5.56 -7.19
N PHE A 134 2.58 -5.46 -6.40
CA PHE A 134 3.97 -5.54 -6.84
C PHE A 134 4.69 -6.64 -6.07
N GLU A 135 5.17 -7.68 -6.77
CA GLU A 135 5.83 -8.82 -6.12
C GLU A 135 7.36 -8.72 -6.24
N ARG A 136 7.99 -7.92 -5.37
CA ARG A 136 9.45 -7.71 -5.35
C ARG A 136 10.24 -8.97 -5.05
N THR A 137 9.63 -9.88 -4.30
CA THR A 137 10.20 -11.18 -3.97
C THR A 137 9.63 -12.19 -4.94
N ARG A 138 10.48 -13.03 -5.55
CA ARG A 138 10.02 -14.31 -6.10
C ARG A 138 9.43 -15.08 -4.93
N LYS A 139 8.15 -14.87 -4.59
CA LYS A 139 7.44 -15.83 -3.75
C LYS A 139 7.48 -17.16 -4.50
N SER A 140 7.34 -18.28 -3.79
CA SER A 140 7.23 -19.56 -4.49
C SER A 140 6.12 -19.42 -5.56
N PRO A 141 6.32 -19.92 -6.79
CA PRO A 141 5.29 -19.89 -7.82
C PRO A 141 3.93 -20.34 -7.31
N ASP A 142 3.91 -21.27 -6.34
CA ASP A 142 2.70 -21.75 -5.69
C ASP A 142 1.98 -20.67 -4.89
N ARG A 143 2.68 -19.80 -4.15
CA ARG A 143 2.03 -18.71 -3.41
C ARG A 143 1.40 -17.68 -4.34
N PHE A 144 2.07 -17.37 -5.46
CA PHE A 144 1.52 -16.51 -6.50
C PHE A 144 0.29 -17.14 -7.16
N ARG A 145 0.37 -18.44 -7.50
CA ARG A 145 -0.74 -19.22 -8.07
C ARG A 145 -1.95 -19.24 -7.15
N THR A 146 -1.76 -19.56 -5.87
CA THR A 146 -2.84 -19.58 -4.88
C THR A 146 -3.53 -18.23 -4.79
N LYS A 147 -2.79 -17.12 -4.82
CA LYS A 147 -3.37 -15.77 -4.79
C LYS A 147 -4.25 -15.52 -6.02
N LEU A 148 -3.76 -15.83 -7.22
CA LEU A 148 -4.54 -15.68 -8.44
C LEU A 148 -5.77 -16.59 -8.50
N ILE A 149 -5.67 -17.82 -8.02
CA ILE A 149 -6.80 -18.76 -7.93
C ILE A 149 -7.88 -18.19 -7.02
N ASN A 150 -7.50 -17.62 -5.87
CA ASN A 150 -8.45 -17.01 -4.94
C ASN A 150 -9.14 -15.76 -5.51
N LEU A 151 -8.57 -15.12 -6.53
CA LEU A 151 -9.16 -13.96 -7.21
C LEU A 151 -9.96 -14.35 -8.46
N ARG A 152 -10.08 -15.64 -8.79
CA ARG A 152 -10.66 -16.09 -10.05
C ARG A 152 -12.11 -15.66 -10.22
N GLU A 153 -12.95 -15.82 -9.21
CA GLU A 153 -14.37 -15.42 -9.27
C GLU A 153 -14.50 -13.91 -9.48
N TRP A 154 -13.75 -13.11 -8.73
CA TRP A 154 -13.74 -11.65 -8.90
C TRP A 154 -13.28 -11.21 -10.31
N LEU A 155 -12.29 -11.92 -10.90
CA LEU A 155 -11.86 -11.67 -12.28
C LEU A 155 -12.92 -12.06 -13.32
N VAL A 156 -13.72 -13.11 -13.05
CA VAL A 156 -14.87 -13.50 -13.90
C VAL A 156 -15.93 -12.42 -13.90
N ASP A 157 -16.18 -11.82 -12.74
CA ASP A 157 -17.19 -10.78 -12.56
C ASP A 157 -16.75 -9.41 -13.09
N GLY A 158 -15.60 -9.34 -13.78
CA GLY A 158 -15.12 -8.14 -14.46
C GLY A 158 -14.06 -7.34 -13.69
N GLY A 159 -13.59 -7.85 -12.55
CA GLY A 159 -12.47 -7.29 -11.80
C GLY A 159 -11.19 -7.19 -12.62
N LYS A 160 -10.35 -6.19 -12.33
CA LYS A 160 -9.10 -5.92 -13.07
C LYS A 160 -7.89 -5.84 -12.16
N ILE A 161 -6.83 -6.55 -12.52
CA ILE A 161 -5.54 -6.45 -11.82
C ILE A 161 -4.58 -5.61 -12.67
N HIS A 162 -3.94 -4.65 -12.03
CA HIS A 162 -2.88 -3.85 -12.63
C HIS A 162 -1.55 -4.12 -11.91
N TRP A 163 -0.66 -4.82 -12.59
CA TRP A 163 0.65 -5.21 -12.09
C TRP A 163 1.65 -4.09 -12.29
N ILE A 164 2.10 -3.48 -11.20
CA ILE A 164 3.25 -2.58 -11.24
C ILE A 164 4.48 -3.43 -10.93
N THR A 165 5.55 -3.26 -11.70
CA THR A 165 6.77 -4.04 -11.54
C THR A 165 8.02 -3.15 -11.67
N PRO A 166 9.15 -3.52 -11.04
CA PRO A 166 10.36 -2.71 -11.09
C PRO A 166 11.19 -3.01 -12.34
N THR A 167 10.99 -4.18 -12.95
CA THR A 167 11.79 -4.67 -14.07
C THR A 167 10.91 -5.42 -15.07
N GLN A 168 11.32 -5.38 -16.34
CA GLN A 168 10.70 -6.15 -17.42
C GLN A 168 10.73 -7.65 -17.13
N THR A 169 11.83 -8.16 -16.54
CA THR A 169 11.97 -9.58 -16.21
C THR A 169 10.87 -10.06 -15.26
N LEU A 170 10.54 -9.27 -14.24
CA LEU A 170 9.47 -9.60 -13.30
C LEU A 170 8.09 -9.51 -13.97
N ALA A 171 7.84 -8.47 -14.77
CA ALA A 171 6.62 -8.37 -15.56
C ALA A 171 6.39 -9.60 -16.45
N THR A 172 7.45 -10.04 -17.16
CA THR A 172 7.40 -11.23 -18.01
C THR A 172 7.14 -12.50 -17.19
N TRP A 173 7.77 -12.64 -16.02
CA TRP A 173 7.52 -13.79 -15.13
C TRP A 173 6.07 -13.85 -14.65
N ILE A 174 5.51 -12.73 -14.17
CA ILE A 174 4.11 -12.62 -13.73
C ILE A 174 3.17 -12.99 -14.88
N LYS A 175 3.40 -12.42 -16.07
CA LYS A 175 2.61 -12.72 -17.27
C LYS A 175 2.63 -14.22 -17.61
N ASN A 176 3.79 -14.86 -17.53
CA ASN A 176 3.90 -16.29 -17.78
C ASN A 176 3.14 -17.12 -16.75
N GLN A 177 3.19 -16.75 -15.46
CA GLN A 177 2.42 -17.46 -14.43
C GLN A 177 0.91 -17.34 -14.66
N ILE A 178 0.41 -16.14 -15.01
CA ILE A 178 -1.00 -15.92 -15.35
C ILE A 178 -1.44 -16.79 -16.53
N ASN A 179 -0.63 -16.85 -17.58
CA ASN A 179 -0.89 -17.67 -18.75
C ASN A 179 -0.96 -19.17 -18.41
N ILE A 180 -0.05 -19.66 -17.55
CA ILE A 180 -0.04 -21.07 -17.12
C ILE A 180 -1.32 -21.43 -16.33
N ILE A 181 -1.82 -20.52 -15.49
CA ILE A 181 -3.01 -20.75 -14.66
C ILE A 181 -4.30 -20.62 -15.48
N GLY A 182 -4.25 -20.01 -16.67
CA GLY A 182 -5.45 -19.66 -17.43
C GLY A 182 -6.29 -18.59 -16.74
N ALA A 183 -5.68 -17.77 -15.88
CA ALA A 183 -6.36 -16.64 -15.26
C ALA A 183 -6.61 -15.57 -16.33
N TYR A 184 -7.86 -15.14 -16.46
CA TYR A 184 -8.39 -14.31 -17.55
C TYR A 184 -7.42 -13.17 -17.97
N SER A 185 -6.68 -13.42 -19.05
CA SER A 185 -5.62 -12.52 -19.54
C SER A 185 -6.09 -11.08 -19.84
N PRO A 186 -7.31 -10.85 -20.38
CA PRO A 186 -7.80 -9.50 -20.67
C PRO A 186 -7.97 -8.58 -19.44
N GLN A 187 -8.11 -9.17 -18.25
CA GLN A 187 -8.31 -8.47 -16.98
C GLN A 187 -7.00 -8.06 -16.32
N ASN A 188 -5.86 -8.44 -16.90
CA ASN A 188 -4.53 -8.18 -16.35
C ASN A 188 -3.79 -7.15 -17.22
N THR A 189 -3.36 -6.06 -16.59
CA THR A 189 -2.54 -5.01 -17.23
C THR A 189 -1.22 -4.85 -16.49
N TYR A 190 -0.20 -4.27 -17.14
CA TYR A 190 1.16 -4.22 -16.60
C TYR A 190 1.80 -2.85 -16.81
N GLU A 191 2.53 -2.37 -15.80
CA GLU A 191 3.36 -1.19 -15.85
C GLU A 191 4.77 -1.50 -15.30
N ILE A 192 5.80 -0.97 -15.97
CA ILE A 192 7.18 -1.02 -15.49
C ILE A 192 7.51 0.36 -14.97
N TRP A 193 7.66 0.48 -13.66
CA TRP A 193 7.87 1.75 -12.98
C TRP A 193 9.25 2.32 -13.23
N ASN A 194 10.28 1.46 -13.22
CA ASN A 194 11.67 1.87 -13.33
C ASN A 194 12.13 1.88 -14.80
N LYS A 195 11.34 2.47 -15.70
CA LYS A 195 11.84 2.81 -17.03
C LYS A 195 12.90 3.87 -16.83
N GLU A 196 14.18 3.49 -16.93
CA GLU A 196 15.25 4.45 -17.13
C GLU A 196 14.79 5.42 -18.23
N LYS A 197 14.67 6.70 -17.87
CA LYS A 197 14.55 7.77 -18.85
C LYS A 197 15.94 8.13 -19.33
#